data_AF-A0A954WUZ9-F1
#
_entry.id   AF-A0A954WUZ9-F1
#
_cell.length_a   1.000
_cell.length_b   1.000
_cell.length_c   1.000
_cell.angle_alpha   90.00
_cell.angle_beta   90.00
_cell.angle_gamma   90.00
#
_symmetry.space_group_name_H-M   'P 1'
#
loop_
_entity.id
_entity.type
_entity.pdbx_description
1 polymer ?
#
loop_
_entity_poly.entity_id
_entity_poly.type
_entity_poly.pdbx_seq_one_letter_code
_entity_poly.pdbx_strand_id
1 'polypeptide(L)'
;WHRMINRTITSIANSLLGCQLTDIETCYKMFPLPVAKAVLPQLLEAGFGIEIELTAAFLSRGLTIAEVPISYSRRTYSEGKTIGWRDGIHAVWCIWKYRLRAIG
;
A
#
# COMPACT_ATOMS: atom_id res chain seq x y z
N TRP A 1 -0.10 11.93 14.69
CA TRP A 1 -1.34 11.32 14.20
C TRP A 1 -1.17 10.51 12.91
N HIS A 2 -0.67 11.06 11.81
CA HIS A 2 -0.48 10.28 10.56
C HIS A 2 0.36 9.01 10.69
N ARG A 3 1.50 9.08 11.39
CA ARG A 3 2.33 7.89 11.62
C ARG A 3 1.57 6.77 12.35
N MET A 4 0.57 7.13 13.17
CA MET A 4 -0.30 6.16 13.82
C MET A 4 -1.33 5.60 12.84
N ILE A 5 -1.93 6.43 11.98
CA ILE A 5 -2.88 5.98 10.95
C ILE A 5 -2.19 5.00 9.97
N ASN A 6 -1.02 5.35 9.44
CA ASN A 6 -0.26 4.45 8.55
C ASN A 6 0.12 3.15 9.27
N ARG A 7 0.52 3.22 10.55
CA ARG A 7 0.78 2.02 11.36
C ARG A 7 -0.46 1.15 11.52
N THR A 8 -1.63 1.74 11.78
CA THR A 8 -2.88 0.98 11.89
C THR A 8 -3.24 0.33 10.55
N ILE A 9 -3.17 1.06 9.44
CA ILE A 9 -3.41 0.53 8.09
C ILE A 9 -2.44 -0.62 7.79
N THR A 10 -1.16 -0.42 8.10
CA THR A 10 -0.11 -1.43 7.91
C THR A 10 -0.37 -2.68 8.76
N SER A 11 -0.78 -2.54 10.02
CA SER A 11 -1.13 -3.68 10.88
C SER A 11 -2.33 -4.47 10.33
N ILE A 12 -3.35 -3.77 9.82
CA ILE A 12 -4.52 -4.38 9.17
C ILE A 12 -4.09 -5.11 7.90
N ALA A 13 -3.26 -4.48 7.07
CA ALA A 13 -2.74 -5.08 5.84
C ALA A 13 -1.87 -6.32 6.12
N ASN A 14 -0.96 -6.25 7.08
CA ASN A 14 -0.12 -7.39 7.49
C ASN A 14 -0.99 -8.58 7.92
N SER A 15 -2.02 -8.33 8.73
CA SER A 15 -2.92 -9.37 9.23
C SER A 15 -3.78 -9.98 8.12
N LEU A 16 -4.32 -9.15 7.22
CA LEU A 16 -5.23 -9.61 6.18
C LEU A 16 -4.49 -10.19 4.97
N LEU A 17 -3.48 -9.51 4.45
CA LEU A 17 -2.72 -9.93 3.27
C LEU A 17 -1.62 -10.95 3.58
N GLY A 18 -1.29 -11.19 4.86
CA GLY A 18 -0.28 -12.15 5.26
C GLY A 18 1.15 -11.68 4.99
N CYS A 19 1.42 -10.38 5.14
CA CYS A 19 2.75 -9.79 5.01
C CYS A 19 3.26 -9.22 6.34
N GLN A 20 4.55 -8.87 6.38
CA GLN A 20 5.21 -8.27 7.54
C GLN A 20 5.97 -7.02 7.11
N LEU A 21 5.23 -5.94 6.88
CA LEU A 21 5.79 -4.64 6.50
C LEU A 21 5.74 -3.66 7.68
N THR A 22 6.70 -2.74 7.75
CA THR A 22 6.72 -1.64 8.73
C THR A 22 5.92 -0.42 8.29
N ASP A 23 5.81 -0.19 6.98
CA ASP A 23 4.91 0.80 6.37
C ASP A 23 4.48 0.32 4.97
N ILE A 24 3.18 0.24 4.72
CA ILE A 24 2.65 -0.15 3.40
C ILE A 24 2.51 1.05 2.44
N GLU A 25 2.29 2.25 3.00
CA GLU A 25 1.98 3.50 2.29
C GLU A 25 3.25 4.33 2.07
N THR A 26 4.19 3.73 1.33
CA THR A 26 5.56 4.26 1.18
C THR A 26 5.72 5.29 0.07
N CYS A 27 4.75 5.36 -0.86
CA CYS A 27 4.80 6.16 -2.08
C CYS A 27 6.00 5.85 -3.02
N TYR A 28 6.82 4.85 -2.67
CA TYR A 28 7.99 4.42 -3.41
C TYR A 28 8.04 2.89 -3.39
N LYS A 29 7.75 2.27 -4.54
CA LYS A 29 7.92 0.83 -4.75
C LYS A 29 8.79 0.61 -5.98
N MET A 30 9.79 -0.26 -5.86
CA MET A 30 10.65 -0.66 -6.96
C MET A 30 10.47 -2.15 -7.22
N PHE A 31 10.31 -2.52 -8.49
CA PHE A 31 10.14 -3.90 -8.91
C PHE A 31 10.67 -4.10 -10.34
N PRO A 32 11.08 -5.33 -10.71
CA PRO A 32 11.63 -5.60 -12.03
C PRO A 32 10.65 -5.25 -13.16
N LEU A 33 11.18 -4.84 -14.31
CA LEU A 33 10.37 -4.53 -15.48
C LEU A 33 9.42 -5.68 -15.90
N PRO A 34 9.81 -6.97 -15.85
CA PRO A 34 8.87 -8.06 -16.14
C PRO A 34 7.67 -8.10 -15.19
N VAL A 35 7.90 -7.82 -13.89
CA VAL A 35 6.82 -7.72 -12.89
C VAL A 35 5.93 -6.53 -13.21
N ALA A 36 6.52 -5.38 -13.57
CA ALA A 36 5.77 -4.19 -13.95
C ALA A 36 4.82 -4.46 -15.13
N LYS A 37 5.32 -5.10 -16.19
CA LYS A 37 4.52 -5.43 -17.38
C LYS A 37 3.38 -6.41 -17.06
N ALA A 38 3.56 -7.29 -16.09
CA ALA A 38 2.54 -8.24 -15.68
C ALA A 38 1.49 -7.64 -14.73
N VAL A 39 1.89 -6.69 -13.87
CA VAL A 39 1.05 -6.17 -12.79
C VAL A 39 0.35 -4.86 -13.17
N LEU A 40 1.06 -3.90 -13.76
CA LEU A 40 0.54 -2.56 -14.03
C LEU A 40 -0.75 -2.54 -14.89
N PRO A 41 -0.89 -3.36 -15.96
CA PRO A 41 -2.12 -3.36 -16.76
C PRO A 41 -3.36 -3.88 -16.03
N GLN A 42 -3.19 -4.52 -14.86
CA GLN A 42 -4.28 -5.15 -14.10
C GLN A 42 -4.76 -4.28 -12.93
N LEU A 43 -4.07 -3.17 -12.66
CA LEU A 43 -4.41 -2.25 -11.59
C LEU A 43 -5.69 -1.47 -11.91
N LEU A 44 -6.53 -1.31 -10.91
CA LEU A 44 -7.82 -0.61 -11.01
C LEU A 44 -7.89 0.57 -10.04
N GLU A 45 -7.10 0.57 -8.97
CA GLU A 45 -7.13 1.61 -7.96
C GLU A 45 -6.40 2.87 -8.39
N ALA A 46 -6.89 4.01 -7.91
CA ALA A 46 -6.25 5.30 -8.00
C ALA A 46 -6.06 5.91 -6.60
N GLY A 47 -5.13 6.86 -6.47
CA GLY A 47 -4.82 7.47 -5.18
C GLY A 47 -4.19 6.47 -4.21
N PHE A 48 -4.58 6.49 -2.93
CA PHE A 48 -3.99 5.65 -1.88
C PHE A 48 -4.23 4.15 -2.05
N GLY A 49 -5.33 3.76 -2.71
CA GLY A 49 -5.66 2.34 -2.91
C GLY A 49 -4.62 1.59 -3.76
N ILE A 50 -3.84 2.30 -4.58
CA ILE A 50 -2.85 1.71 -5.48
C ILE A 50 -1.74 0.98 -4.73
N GLU A 51 -1.30 1.50 -3.58
CA GLU A 51 -0.22 0.91 -2.78
C GLU A 51 -0.65 -0.45 -2.22
N ILE A 52 -1.93 -0.56 -1.84
CA ILE A 52 -2.54 -1.79 -1.31
C ILE A 52 -2.77 -2.80 -2.44
N GLU A 53 -3.33 -2.37 -3.58
CA GLU A 53 -3.54 -3.25 -4.72
C GLU A 53 -2.22 -3.82 -5.24
N LEU A 54 -1.18 -2.98 -5.40
CA LEU A 54 0.16 -3.41 -5.79
C LEU A 54 0.72 -4.44 -4.82
N THR A 55 0.64 -4.16 -3.52
CA THR A 55 1.16 -5.05 -2.47
C THR A 55 0.44 -6.40 -2.50
N ALA A 56 -0.89 -6.40 -2.60
CA ALA A 56 -1.68 -7.62 -2.71
C ALA A 56 -1.36 -8.40 -4.00
N ALA A 57 -1.17 -7.71 -5.13
CA ALA A 57 -0.84 -8.31 -6.41
C ALA A 57 0.57 -8.94 -6.43
N PHE A 58 1.52 -8.38 -5.69
CA PHE A 58 2.85 -8.96 -5.51
C PHE A 58 2.80 -10.21 -4.64
N LEU A 59 2.10 -10.14 -3.50
CA LEU A 59 1.95 -11.26 -2.58
C LEU A 59 1.22 -12.44 -3.23
N SER A 60 0.16 -12.19 -4.01
CA SER A 60 -0.57 -13.25 -4.72
C SER A 60 0.26 -13.96 -5.80
N ARG A 61 1.32 -13.31 -6.30
CA ARG A 61 2.29 -13.88 -7.24
C ARG A 61 3.47 -14.56 -6.55
N GLY A 62 3.44 -14.68 -5.22
CA GLY A 62 4.54 -15.27 -4.43
C GLY A 62 5.81 -14.42 -4.42
N LEU A 63 5.71 -13.13 -4.76
CA LEU A 63 6.87 -12.23 -4.72
C LEU A 63 7.17 -11.84 -3.27
N THR A 64 8.46 -11.82 -2.94
CA THR A 64 8.93 -11.32 -1.64
C THR A 64 9.12 -9.81 -1.70
N ILE A 65 8.62 -9.10 -0.69
CA ILE A 65 8.75 -7.65 -0.55
C ILE A 65 9.86 -7.38 0.47
N ALA A 66 10.83 -6.55 0.10
CA ALA A 66 11.90 -6.11 0.99
C ALA A 66 11.77 -4.60 1.27
N GLU A 67 11.94 -4.20 2.52
CA GLU A 67 11.91 -2.81 2.93
C GLU A 67 13.32 -2.21 2.92
N VAL A 68 13.48 -1.09 2.24
CA VAL A 68 14.73 -0.31 2.21
C VAL A 68 14.47 1.02 2.93
N PRO A 69 15.27 1.37 3.95
CA PRO A 69 15.05 2.60 4.69
C PRO A 69 15.31 3.82 3.79
N ILE A 70 14.39 4.77 3.81
CA ILE A 70 14.51 6.04 3.10
C ILE A 70 14.48 7.23 4.07
N SER A 71 15.16 8.31 3.70
CA SER A 71 15.02 9.61 4.37
C SER A 71 14.01 10.44 3.60
N TYR A 72 12.93 10.87 4.26
CA TYR A 72 11.87 11.69 3.63
C TYR A 72 11.49 12.87 4.51
N SER A 73 11.47 14.06 3.92
CA SER A 73 10.99 15.29 4.55
C SER A 73 9.47 15.40 4.38
N ARG A 74 8.73 15.15 5.47
CA ARG A 74 7.26 15.22 5.46
C ARG A 74 6.79 16.67 5.31
N ARG A 75 5.87 16.89 4.37
CA ARG A 75 5.05 18.11 4.32
C ARG A 75 4.06 18.14 5.49
N THR A 76 3.91 19.31 6.09
CA THR A 76 2.94 19.65 7.13
C THR A 76 1.60 20.06 6.51
N TYR A 77 0.53 20.09 7.32
CA TYR A 77 -0.80 20.52 6.85
C TYR A 77 -0.78 21.98 6.34
N SER A 78 -0.02 22.84 6.99
CA SER A 78 0.22 24.23 6.58
C SER A 78 0.96 24.36 5.24
N GLU A 79 1.67 23.32 4.80
CA GLU A 79 2.34 23.27 3.50
C GLU A 79 1.46 22.66 2.39
N GLY A 80 0.13 22.64 2.59
CA GLY A 80 -0.84 22.23 1.59
C GLY A 80 -1.05 20.71 1.51
N LYS A 81 -0.90 19.98 2.62
CA LYS A 81 -1.19 18.54 2.64
C LYS A 81 -2.71 18.31 2.65
N THR A 82 -3.21 17.64 1.62
CA THR A 82 -4.65 17.40 1.40
C THR A 82 -5.19 16.06 1.89
N ILE A 83 -4.39 15.26 2.61
CA ILE A 83 -4.77 13.92 3.07
C ILE A 83 -5.78 14.00 4.23
N GLY A 84 -6.92 13.34 4.07
CA GLY A 84 -8.03 13.30 5.02
C GLY A 84 -8.34 11.91 5.57
N TRP A 85 -9.33 11.85 6.47
CA TRP A 85 -9.80 10.59 7.08
C TRP A 85 -10.50 9.67 6.06
N ARG A 86 -11.07 10.24 4.99
CA ARG A 86 -11.69 9.49 3.89
C ARG A 86 -10.68 8.60 3.16
N ASP A 87 -9.45 9.08 2.99
CA ASP A 87 -8.36 8.30 2.39
C ASP A 87 -8.03 7.07 3.25
N GLY A 88 -8.04 7.22 4.57
CA GLY A 88 -7.81 6.11 5.50
C GLY A 88 -8.91 5.04 5.45
N ILE A 89 -10.19 5.45 5.36
CA ILE A 89 -11.30 4.49 5.18
C ILE A 89 -11.19 3.79 3.82
N HIS A 90 -10.87 4.53 2.78
CA HIS A 90 -10.68 3.95 1.45
C HIS A 90 -9.54 2.93 1.43
N ALA A 91 -8.42 3.22 2.10
CA ALA A 91 -7.33 2.27 2.28
C ALA A 91 -7.77 0.98 2.97
N VAL A 92 -8.52 1.07 4.08
CA VAL A 92 -9.05 -0.13 4.77
C VAL A 92 -9.99 -0.94 3.87
N TRP A 93 -10.85 -0.26 3.10
CA TRP A 93 -11.72 -0.91 2.12
C TRP A 93 -10.93 -1.64 1.04
N CYS A 94 -9.88 -1.02 0.47
CA CYS A 94 -9.00 -1.65 -0.51
C CYS A 94 -8.33 -2.89 0.07
N ILE A 95 -7.84 -2.85 1.33
CA ILE A 95 -7.20 -4.03 1.96
C ILE A 95 -8.17 -5.21 1.97
N TRP A 96 -9.41 -4.98 2.39
CA TRP A 96 -10.43 -6.02 2.44
C TRP A 96 -10.79 -6.54 1.05
N LYS A 97 -11.04 -5.63 0.09
CA LYS A 97 -11.34 -5.95 -1.32
C LYS A 97 -10.26 -6.83 -1.94
N TYR A 98 -8.98 -6.44 -1.80
CA TYR A 98 -7.87 -7.14 -2.43
C TYR A 98 -7.42 -8.39 -1.68
N ARG A 99 -7.71 -8.50 -0.37
CA ARG A 99 -7.59 -9.77 0.35
C ARG A 99 -8.48 -10.83 -0.30
N LEU A 100 -9.76 -10.53 -0.55
CA LEU A 100 -10.66 -11.50 -1.19
C LEU A 100 -10.20 -11.87 -2.60
N ARG A 101 -9.71 -10.89 -3.37
CA ARG A 101 -9.21 -11.13 -4.73
C ARG A 101 -7.88 -11.90 -4.76
N ALA A 102 -7.04 -11.77 -3.75
CA ALA A 102 -5.77 -12.49 -3.65
C ALA A 102 -5.92 -13.94 -3.18
N ILE A 103 -7.10 -14.34 -2.67
CA ILE A 103 -7.42 -15.72 -2.27
C ILE A 103 -8.00 -16.54 -3.43
N GLY A 104 -8.46 -15.89 -4.51
CA GLY A 104 -8.99 -16.54 -5.70
C GLY A 104 -7.94 -16.73 -6.78
#